data_AF-A0A7V1PIS3-F1
#
_entry.id   AF-A0A7V1PIS3-F1
#
_cell.length_a   1.000
_cell.length_b   1.000
_cell.length_c   1.000
_cell.angle_alpha   90.00
_cell.angle_beta   90.00
_cell.angle_gamma   90.00
#
_symmetry.space_group_name_H-M   'P 1'
#
loop_
_entity.id
_entity.type
_entity.pdbx_description
1 polymer ?
#
loop_
_entity_poly.entity_id
_entity_poly.type
_entity_poly.pdbx_seq_one_letter_code
_entity_poly.pdbx_strand_id
1 'polypeptide(L)' 'EKAGLAVEEAVIKIVREELKSLSAGKMGYSTSEVGDLVVKYL' A
#
# COMPACT_ATOMS: atom_id res chain seq x y z
N GLU A 1 -4.42 20.09 -0.50
CA GLU A 1 -3.88 19.13 0.50
C GLU A 1 -4.70 17.84 0.68
N LYS A 2 -5.99 17.77 0.31
CA LYS A 2 -6.82 16.55 0.52
C LYS A 2 -6.34 15.28 -0.19
N ALA A 3 -5.73 15.39 -1.37
CA ALA A 3 -5.25 14.23 -2.12
C ALA A 3 -4.08 13.52 -1.43
N GLY A 4 -3.18 14.28 -0.79
CA GLY A 4 -2.03 13.70 -0.07
C GLY A 4 -2.46 12.88 1.14
N LEU A 5 -3.45 13.39 1.90
CA LEU A 5 -4.02 12.69 3.05
C LEU A 5 -4.69 11.37 2.65
N ALA A 6 -5.45 11.36 1.56
CA ALA A 6 -6.08 10.14 1.05
C ALA A 6 -5.03 9.06 0.68
N VAL A 7 -3.94 9.47 0.03
CA VAL A 7 -2.83 8.57 -0.30
C VAL A 7 -2.19 8.02 0.98
N GLU A 8 -1.95 8.88 1.97
CA GLU A 8 -1.30 8.51 3.22
C GLU A 8 -2.14 7.50 4.02
N GLU A 9 -3.45 7.73 4.14
CA GLU A 9 -4.37 6.78 4.79
C GLU A 9 -4.41 5.43 4.05
N ALA A 10 -4.46 5.44 2.72
CA ALA A 10 -4.42 4.23 1.91
C ALA A 10 -3.13 3.43 2.17
N VAL A 11 -1.97 4.07 2.13
CA VAL A 11 -0.68 3.42 2.39
C VAL A 11 -0.61 2.83 3.80
N ILE A 12 -1.04 3.58 4.82
CA ILE A 12 -1.06 3.11 6.22
C ILE A 12 -1.89 1.83 6.34
N LYS A 13 -3.05 1.79 5.70
CA LYS A 13 -3.95 0.64 5.74
C LYS A 13 -3.33 -0.60 5.12
N ILE A 14 -2.74 -0.45 3.93
CA ILE A 14 -2.12 -1.55 3.18
C ILE A 14 -0.91 -2.11 3.94
N VAL A 15 -0.10 -1.25 4.53
CA VAL A 15 1.05 -1.67 5.36
C VAL A 15 0.61 -2.42 6.62
N ARG A 16 -0.52 -2.02 7.21
CA ARG A 16 -1.00 -2.60 8.46
C ARG A 16 -1.78 -3.90 8.28
N GLU A 17 -2.58 -4.01 7.22
CA GLU A 17 -3.52 -5.13 7.03
C GLU A 17 -3.06 -6.12 5.94
N GLU A 18 -2.44 -5.65 4.85
CA GLU A 18 -2.21 -6.47 3.65
C GLU A 18 -0.75 -6.97 3.52
N LEU A 19 0.23 -6.16 3.95
CA LEU A 19 1.65 -6.50 3.82
C LEU A 19 2.12 -7.40 4.98
N LYS A 20 2.46 -8.67 4.67
CA LYS A 20 3.05 -9.61 5.65
C LYS A 20 4.47 -9.22 6.08
N SER A 21 5.22 -8.56 5.21
CA SER A 21 6.60 -8.14 5.47
C SER A 21 6.97 -6.95 4.58
N LEU A 22 7.76 -6.03 5.10
CA LEU A 22 8.29 -4.89 4.33
C LEU A 22 9.57 -5.25 3.54
N SER A 23 10.10 -6.47 3.68
CA SER A 23 11.25 -6.91 2.90
C SER A 23 10.85 -7.17 1.45
N ALA A 24 11.58 -6.57 0.50
CA ALA A 24 11.39 -6.80 -0.92
C ALA A 24 11.44 -8.30 -1.25
N GLY A 25 10.42 -8.82 -1.92
CA GLY A 25 10.27 -10.24 -2.24
C GLY A 25 9.60 -11.09 -1.14
N LYS A 26 9.33 -10.54 0.05
CA LYS A 26 8.54 -11.20 1.12
C LYS A 26 7.23 -10.47 1.44
N MET A 27 6.90 -9.44 0.67
CA MET A 27 5.70 -8.62 0.79
C MET A 27 4.40 -9.42 0.55
N GLY A 28 4.48 -10.53 -0.19
CA GLY A 28 3.30 -11.28 -0.65
C GLY A 28 2.68 -10.73 -1.93
N TYR A 29 3.16 -9.57 -2.38
CA TYR A 29 2.76 -8.89 -3.61
C TYR A 29 4.02 -8.41 -4.37
N SER A 30 3.92 -8.31 -5.68
CA SER A 30 4.95 -7.63 -6.49
C SER A 30 4.87 -6.13 -6.28
N THR A 31 5.98 -5.43 -6.51
CA THR A 31 6.06 -3.96 -6.34
C THR A 31 5.04 -3.22 -7.20
N SER A 32 4.70 -3.75 -8.39
CA SER A 32 3.61 -3.24 -9.23
C SER A 32 2.24 -3.44 -8.60
N GLU A 33 1.96 -4.63 -8.08
CA GLU A 33 0.68 -4.97 -7.44
C GLU A 33 0.42 -4.13 -6.19
N VAL A 34 1.48 -3.80 -5.43
CA VAL A 34 1.36 -2.86 -4.29
C VAL A 34 0.94 -1.47 -4.77
N GLY A 35 1.45 -1.00 -5.92
CA GLY A 35 1.04 0.27 -6.52
C GLY A 35 -0.43 0.27 -6.93
N ASP A 36 -0.88 -0.79 -7.60
CA ASP A 36 -2.30 -0.98 -7.93
C ASP A 36 -3.18 -1.06 -6.67
N LEU A 37 -2.68 -1.69 -5.59
CA LEU A 37 -3.37 -1.74 -4.31
C LEU A 37 -3.60 -0.33 -3.74
N VAL A 38 -2.56 0.51 -3.74
CA VAL A 38 -2.66 1.90 -3.26
C VAL A 38 -3.74 2.67 -4.01
N VAL A 39 -3.81 2.53 -5.33
CA VAL A 39 -4.86 3.17 -6.16
C VAL A 39 -6.26 2.64 -5.82
N LYS A 40 -6.37 1.36 -5.42
CA LYS A 40 -7.64 0.73 -5.05
C LYS A 40 -8.20 1.21 -3.71
N TYR A 41 -7.34 1.70 -2.83
CA TYR A 41 -7.70 2.22 -1.50
C TYR A 41 -7.77 3.76 -1.44
N LEU A 42 -7.42 4.44 -2.53
CA LEU A 42 -7.48 5.89 -2.72
C LEU A 42 -8.88 6.33 -3.19
#